data_AF-A0A150URR9-F1
#
_entry.id   AF-A0A150URR9-F1
#
_cell.length_a   1.000
_cell.length_b   1.000
_cell.length_c   1.000
_cell.angle_alpha   90.00
_cell.angle_beta   90.00
_cell.angle_gamma   90.00
#
_symmetry.space_group_name_H-M   'P 1'
#
loop_
_entity.id
_entity.type
_entity.pdbx_description
1 polymer ?
#
loop_
_entity_poly.entity_id
_entity_poly.type
_entity_poly.pdbx_seq_one_letter_code
_entity_poly.pdbx_strand_id
1 'polypeptide(L)'
;MVREGDVDVVTGDWLSEMNIAWNATVKAQESGLGYQNGFLEQLSDCIEDVAANQIKVVTNAGALNPRALTKRVSALYESRDLSRMTVAMVIGDDVTHLLKQNGERELNFSRLDDENVTINGGCSNLNSCCAVAYIGAWGIFEAPSAGADAVICGRVTDASLAIGAAAWW
;
A
#
# COMPACT_ATOMS: atom_id res chain seq x y z
N MET A 1 1.92 22.18 0.56
CA MET A 1 2.46 21.42 1.72
C MET A 1 3.96 21.25 1.59
N VAL A 2 4.47 20.38 0.71
CA VAL A 2 5.92 20.11 0.55
C VAL A 2 6.77 21.37 0.33
N ARG A 3 6.28 22.36 -0.44
CA ARG A 3 7.03 23.57 -0.80
C ARG A 3 7.12 24.65 0.28
N GLU A 4 6.13 24.72 1.18
CA GLU A 4 5.95 25.90 2.07
C GLU A 4 5.54 25.52 3.51
N GLY A 5 5.16 24.26 3.75
CA GLY A 5 4.41 23.86 4.94
C GLY A 5 5.25 23.54 6.18
N ASP A 6 6.58 23.63 6.11
CA ASP A 6 7.51 23.24 7.19
C ASP A 6 7.11 21.91 7.85
N VAL A 7 7.17 20.83 7.05
CA VAL A 7 6.71 19.49 7.46
C VAL A 7 7.85 18.49 7.37
N ASP A 8 7.92 17.59 8.36
CA ASP A 8 8.92 16.51 8.37
C ASP A 8 8.42 15.25 7.66
N VAL A 9 7.09 15.03 7.69
CA VAL A 9 6.44 13.84 7.11
C VAL A 9 5.15 14.22 6.40
N VAL A 10 4.95 13.66 5.21
CA VAL A 10 3.67 13.70 4.48
C VAL A 10 3.10 12.29 4.41
N THR A 11 1.90 12.12 4.96
CA THR A 11 1.13 10.88 4.84
C THR A 11 0.05 11.00 3.77
N GLY A 12 -0.13 9.98 2.93
CA GLY A 12 -1.17 9.96 1.89
C GLY A 12 -1.96 8.66 1.88
N ASP A 13 -3.28 8.75 2.03
CA ASP A 13 -4.23 7.63 1.90
C ASP A 13 -4.90 7.64 0.52
N TRP A 14 -4.72 6.56 -0.23
CA TRP A 14 -5.27 6.37 -1.57
C TRP A 14 -6.14 5.13 -1.74
N LEU A 15 -6.48 4.44 -0.64
CA LEU A 15 -7.11 3.14 -0.74
C LEU A 15 -8.45 3.11 -0.02
N SER A 16 -9.51 2.91 -0.81
CA SER A 16 -10.84 2.53 -0.33
C SER A 16 -11.14 1.08 -0.70
N GLU A 17 -12.16 0.50 -0.09
CA GLU A 17 -12.67 -0.83 -0.40
C GLU A 17 -13.07 -0.96 -1.88
N MET A 18 -13.70 0.09 -2.43
CA MET A 18 -14.04 0.15 -3.85
C MET A 18 -12.78 0.13 -4.74
N ASN A 19 -11.75 0.89 -4.35
CA ASN A 19 -10.51 0.96 -5.10
C ASN A 19 -9.72 -0.36 -5.05
N ILE A 20 -9.82 -1.13 -3.96
CA ILE A 20 -9.19 -2.45 -3.85
C ILE A 20 -9.72 -3.39 -4.95
N ALA A 21 -11.04 -3.47 -5.12
CA ALA A 21 -11.66 -4.32 -6.13
C ALA A 21 -11.21 -3.94 -7.56
N TRP A 22 -11.17 -2.64 -7.86
CA TRP A 22 -10.66 -2.15 -9.15
C TRP A 22 -9.19 -2.53 -9.38
N ASN A 23 -8.33 -2.29 -8.39
CA ASN A 23 -6.91 -2.64 -8.48
C ASN A 23 -6.69 -4.15 -8.65
N ALA A 24 -7.58 -4.99 -8.09
CA ALA A 24 -7.50 -6.44 -8.25
C ALA A 24 -7.72 -6.84 -9.72
N THR A 25 -8.74 -6.27 -10.35
CA THR A 25 -9.02 -6.48 -11.78
C THR A 25 -7.85 -5.99 -12.65
N VAL A 26 -7.33 -4.79 -12.39
CA VAL A 26 -6.22 -4.22 -13.14
C VAL A 26 -4.94 -5.07 -13.00
N LYS A 27 -4.58 -5.47 -11.77
CA LYS A 27 -3.42 -6.35 -11.51
C LYS A 27 -3.56 -7.72 -12.18
N ALA A 28 -4.78 -8.26 -12.25
CA ALA A 28 -5.04 -9.54 -12.90
C ALA A 28 -4.88 -9.47 -14.43
N GLN A 29 -5.21 -8.33 -15.04
CA GLN A 29 -4.99 -8.08 -16.47
C GLN A 29 -3.50 -7.85 -16.76
N GLU A 30 -2.82 -7.08 -15.92
CA GLU A 30 -1.40 -6.76 -16.06
C GLU A 30 -0.68 -6.78 -14.72
N SER A 31 0.21 -7.76 -14.53
CA SER A 31 0.91 -8.00 -13.26
C SER A 31 1.80 -6.85 -12.78
N GLY A 32 2.14 -5.91 -13.67
CA GLY A 32 2.89 -4.70 -13.35
C GLY A 32 2.05 -3.57 -12.75
N LEU A 33 0.72 -3.67 -12.77
CA LEU A 33 -0.22 -2.65 -12.30
C LEU A 33 -0.89 -3.05 -10.96
N GLY A 34 -1.95 -2.33 -10.56
CA GLY A 34 -2.66 -2.56 -9.30
C GLY A 34 -2.15 -1.73 -8.12
N TYR A 35 -1.46 -0.64 -8.43
CA TYR A 35 -1.09 0.44 -7.51
C TYR A 35 -1.69 1.77 -8.01
N GLN A 36 -1.62 2.81 -7.19
CA GLN A 36 -2.22 4.11 -7.49
C GLN A 36 -1.29 4.98 -8.35
N ASN A 37 -1.60 5.09 -9.65
CA ASN A 37 -0.80 5.91 -10.58
C ASN A 37 -0.78 7.40 -10.23
N GLY A 38 -1.91 7.94 -9.75
CA GLY A 38 -2.01 9.35 -9.39
C GLY A 38 -1.03 9.77 -8.28
N PHE A 39 -0.69 8.85 -7.37
CA PHE A 39 0.38 9.11 -6.40
C PHE A 39 1.74 9.29 -7.07
N LEU A 40 2.08 8.45 -8.03
CA LEU A 40 3.38 8.51 -8.71
C LEU A 40 3.51 9.80 -9.52
N GLU A 41 2.42 10.23 -10.16
CA GLU A 41 2.34 11.51 -10.87
C GLU A 41 2.58 12.68 -9.90
N GLN A 42 1.83 12.72 -8.79
CA GLN A 42 1.97 13.76 -7.77
C GLN A 42 3.36 13.79 -7.12
N LEU A 43 3.92 12.62 -6.83
CA LEU A 43 5.28 12.52 -6.30
C LEU A 43 6.27 13.07 -7.32
N SER A 44 6.18 12.68 -8.59
CA SER A 44 7.05 13.18 -9.67
C SER A 44 7.02 14.70 -9.82
N ASP A 45 5.90 15.35 -9.51
CA ASP A 45 5.75 16.81 -9.60
C ASP A 45 6.45 17.58 -8.47
N CYS A 46 6.84 16.90 -7.38
CA CYS A 46 7.43 17.53 -6.19
C CYS A 46 8.60 16.75 -5.58
N ILE A 47 9.15 15.75 -6.26
CA ILE A 47 10.14 14.84 -5.68
C ILE A 47 11.45 15.54 -5.32
N GLU A 48 11.85 16.55 -6.09
CA GLU A 48 13.01 17.37 -5.80
C GLU A 48 12.80 18.23 -4.54
N ASP A 49 11.59 18.78 -4.35
CA ASP A 49 11.23 19.53 -3.15
C ASP A 49 11.23 18.61 -1.92
N VAL A 50 10.67 17.40 -2.04
CA VAL A 50 10.70 16.35 -1.00
C VAL A 50 12.16 16.03 -0.62
N ALA A 51 13.01 15.83 -1.62
CA ALA A 51 14.42 15.47 -1.40
C ALA A 51 15.24 16.61 -0.78
N ALA A 52 15.05 17.83 -1.26
CA ALA A 52 15.77 19.02 -0.78
C ALA A 52 15.44 19.32 0.68
N ASN A 53 14.16 19.16 1.05
CA ASN A 53 13.66 19.40 2.41
C ASN A 53 13.76 18.15 3.31
N GLN A 54 14.30 17.04 2.81
CA GLN A 54 14.43 15.76 3.53
C GLN A 54 13.12 15.23 4.11
N ILE A 55 12.00 15.50 3.43
CA ILE A 55 10.65 15.14 3.87
C ILE A 55 10.44 13.63 3.69
N LYS A 56 9.91 12.97 4.71
CA LYS A 56 9.50 11.57 4.60
C LYS A 56 8.12 11.45 3.96
N VAL A 57 7.95 10.49 3.07
CA VAL A 57 6.66 10.22 2.42
C VAL A 57 6.15 8.85 2.82
N VAL A 58 4.97 8.78 3.41
CA VAL A 58 4.34 7.52 3.85
C VAL A 58 2.99 7.37 3.17
N THR A 59 2.74 6.27 2.46
CA THR A 59 1.48 6.10 1.74
C THR A 59 1.05 4.64 1.59
N ASN A 60 -0.25 4.40 1.48
CA ASN A 60 -0.82 3.12 1.04
C ASN A 60 -1.12 3.07 -0.47
N ALA A 61 -0.51 3.97 -1.25
CA ALA A 61 -0.56 4.02 -2.72
C ALA A 61 -0.20 2.69 -3.40
N GLY A 62 0.55 1.83 -2.70
CA GLY A 62 0.93 0.51 -3.21
C GLY A 62 -0.28 -0.35 -3.51
N ALA A 63 -1.43 -0.09 -2.86
CA ALA A 63 -2.68 -0.82 -3.04
C ALA A 63 -2.44 -2.34 -3.04
N LEU A 64 -2.69 -3.03 -4.16
CA LEU A 64 -2.45 -4.47 -4.28
C LEU A 64 -1.08 -4.82 -4.87
N ASN A 65 -0.27 -3.83 -5.24
CA ASN A 65 1.06 -4.04 -5.79
C ASN A 65 2.11 -3.04 -5.24
N PRO A 66 2.39 -3.03 -3.93
CA PRO A 66 3.43 -2.19 -3.34
C PRO A 66 4.79 -2.40 -3.99
N ARG A 67 5.07 -3.64 -4.41
CA ARG A 67 6.31 -4.01 -5.10
C ARG A 67 6.48 -3.29 -6.43
N ALA A 68 5.44 -3.24 -7.26
CA ALA A 68 5.52 -2.54 -8.53
C ALA A 68 5.70 -1.03 -8.31
N LEU A 69 4.90 -0.42 -7.44
CA LEU A 69 5.04 1.02 -7.16
C LEU A 69 6.43 1.37 -6.60
N THR A 70 6.95 0.56 -5.68
CA THR A 70 8.31 0.76 -5.12
C THR A 70 9.38 0.76 -6.20
N LYS A 71 9.29 -0.16 -7.18
CA LYS A 71 10.19 -0.16 -8.34
C LYS A 71 10.04 1.11 -9.18
N ARG A 72 8.82 1.62 -9.37
CA ARG A 72 8.55 2.86 -10.12
C ARG A 72 9.10 4.09 -9.39
N VAL A 73 8.95 4.15 -8.06
CA VAL A 73 9.53 5.22 -7.23
C VAL A 73 11.05 5.16 -7.25
N SER A 74 11.66 3.97 -7.14
CA SER A 74 13.11 3.80 -7.26
C SER A 74 13.63 4.28 -8.62
N ALA A 75 12.96 3.90 -9.71
CA ALA A 75 13.31 4.36 -11.06
C ALA A 75 13.11 5.88 -11.21
N LEU A 76 12.11 6.46 -10.55
CA LEU A 76 11.90 7.90 -10.53
C LEU A 76 13.05 8.60 -9.80
N TYR A 77 13.51 8.10 -8.65
CA TYR A 77 14.70 8.62 -7.98
C TYR A 77 15.93 8.58 -8.88
N GLU A 78 16.19 7.46 -9.56
CA GLU A 78 17.29 7.35 -10.52
C GLU A 78 17.18 8.38 -11.64
N SER A 79 15.99 8.56 -12.23
CA SER A 79 15.77 9.48 -13.35
C SER A 79 15.90 10.97 -13.00
N ARG A 80 15.88 11.31 -11.71
CA ARG A 80 15.95 12.67 -11.17
C ARG A 80 17.27 12.96 -10.45
N ASP A 81 18.27 12.09 -10.62
CA ASP A 81 19.57 12.18 -9.93
C ASP A 81 19.47 12.12 -8.39
N LEU A 82 18.44 11.43 -7.88
CA LEU A 82 18.14 11.23 -6.45
C LEU A 82 18.44 9.80 -5.98
N SER A 83 19.36 9.09 -6.63
CA SER A 83 19.70 7.67 -6.34
C SER A 83 20.20 7.40 -4.92
N ARG A 84 20.54 8.44 -4.16
CA ARG A 84 20.85 8.34 -2.72
C ARG A 84 19.61 8.10 -1.85
N MET A 85 18.42 8.41 -2.35
CA MET A 85 17.18 8.25 -1.60
C MET A 85 16.77 6.78 -1.56
N THR A 86 16.19 6.38 -0.42
CA THR A 86 15.77 5.00 -0.19
C THR A 86 14.25 4.91 -0.13
N VAL A 87 13.65 4.00 -0.90
CA VAL A 87 12.22 3.66 -0.79
C VAL A 87 12.07 2.26 -0.21
N ALA A 88 11.26 2.15 0.85
CA ALA A 88 10.89 0.89 1.47
C ALA A 88 9.44 0.54 1.15
N MET A 89 9.09 -0.74 1.29
CA MET A 89 7.71 -1.21 1.13
C MET A 89 7.26 -2.04 2.33
N VAL A 90 5.99 -1.88 2.69
CA VAL A 90 5.33 -2.71 3.70
C VAL A 90 4.40 -3.68 2.98
N ILE A 91 4.63 -4.96 3.20
CA ILE A 91 3.88 -6.08 2.60
C ILE A 91 3.37 -7.03 3.68
N GLY A 92 2.43 -7.90 3.32
CA GLY A 92 1.82 -8.89 4.22
C GLY A 92 0.30 -8.74 4.34
N ASP A 93 -0.25 -7.70 3.70
CA ASP A 93 -1.67 -7.44 3.58
C ASP A 93 -2.35 -8.35 2.53
N ASP A 94 -1.69 -8.63 1.40
CA ASP A 94 -2.24 -9.52 0.35
C ASP A 94 -2.24 -10.98 0.80
N VAL A 95 -3.40 -11.41 1.29
CA VAL A 95 -3.68 -12.78 1.73
C VAL A 95 -4.51 -13.56 0.70
N THR A 96 -4.55 -13.10 -0.56
CA THR A 96 -5.31 -13.74 -1.65
C THR A 96 -4.92 -15.20 -1.86
N HIS A 97 -3.67 -15.57 -1.56
CA HIS A 97 -3.20 -16.95 -1.62
C HIS A 97 -3.98 -17.90 -0.70
N LEU A 98 -4.53 -17.40 0.41
CA LEU A 98 -5.39 -18.16 1.32
C LEU A 98 -6.75 -18.52 0.72
N LEU A 99 -7.19 -17.83 -0.34
CA LEU A 99 -8.41 -18.17 -1.08
C LEU A 99 -8.21 -19.37 -2.00
N LYS A 100 -6.97 -19.66 -2.41
CA LYS A 100 -6.66 -20.76 -3.35
C LYS A 100 -6.59 -22.08 -2.58
N GLN A 101 -7.68 -22.83 -2.57
CA GLN A 101 -7.77 -24.15 -1.95
C GLN A 101 -7.03 -25.21 -2.76
N ASN A 102 -5.76 -25.46 -2.44
CA ASN A 102 -5.04 -26.68 -2.86
C ASN A 102 -5.16 -27.78 -1.80
N GLY A 103 -6.38 -28.06 -1.32
CA GLY A 103 -6.63 -29.17 -0.37
C GLY A 103 -6.22 -28.93 1.08
N GLU A 104 -5.70 -27.76 1.44
CA GLU A 104 -5.42 -27.38 2.83
C GLU A 104 -6.49 -26.42 3.35
N ARG A 105 -7.17 -26.87 4.41
CA ARG A 105 -8.15 -26.18 5.28
C ARG A 105 -9.06 -25.16 4.59
N GLU A 106 -10.32 -25.57 4.39
CA GLU A 106 -11.39 -24.68 3.96
C GLU A 106 -11.50 -23.49 4.94
N LEU A 107 -11.08 -22.30 4.51
CA LEU A 107 -11.21 -21.09 5.32
C LEU A 107 -12.66 -20.62 5.28
N ASN A 108 -13.43 -21.13 6.24
CA ASN A 108 -14.85 -20.82 6.40
C ASN A 108 -15.02 -19.57 7.28
N PHE A 109 -14.72 -18.39 6.72
CA PHE A 109 -14.99 -17.13 7.42
C PHE A 109 -16.48 -16.80 7.36
N SER A 110 -17.05 -16.42 8.50
CA SER A 110 -18.37 -15.80 8.55
C SER A 110 -18.27 -14.33 8.15
N ARG A 111 -19.30 -13.80 7.51
CA ARG A 111 -19.40 -12.35 7.28
C ARG A 111 -19.59 -11.64 8.62
N LEU A 112 -19.05 -10.42 8.71
CA LEU A 112 -19.19 -9.60 9.92
C LEU A 112 -20.62 -9.05 10.10
N ASP A 113 -21.38 -8.91 9.01
CA ASP A 113 -22.75 -8.40 9.02
C ASP A 113 -23.82 -9.50 9.12
N ASP A 114 -23.46 -10.76 8.85
CA ASP A 114 -24.32 -11.93 9.07
C ASP A 114 -23.46 -13.17 9.34
N GLU A 115 -23.42 -13.59 10.61
CA GLU A 115 -22.59 -14.72 11.06
C GLU A 115 -23.03 -16.07 10.48
N ASN A 116 -24.29 -16.16 10.02
CA ASN A 116 -24.85 -17.36 9.41
C ASN A 116 -24.43 -17.52 7.94
N VAL A 117 -23.89 -16.46 7.34
CA VAL A 117 -23.43 -16.45 5.96
C VAL A 117 -21.91 -16.55 5.94
N THR A 118 -21.42 -17.65 5.38
CA THR A 118 -19.99 -17.83 5.18
C THR A 118 -19.60 -17.48 3.75
N ILE A 119 -18.31 -17.19 3.54
CA ILE A 119 -17.78 -16.89 2.20
C ILE A 119 -18.07 -18.04 1.21
N ASN A 120 -18.11 -19.29 1.69
CA ASN A 120 -18.39 -20.47 0.86
C ASN A 120 -19.90 -20.74 0.69
N GLY A 121 -20.73 -20.41 1.70
CA GLY A 121 -22.16 -20.73 1.72
C GLY A 121 -23.07 -19.69 1.06
N GLY A 122 -22.75 -18.39 1.17
CA GLY A 122 -23.56 -17.30 0.61
C GLY A 122 -23.06 -16.72 -0.71
N CYS A 123 -21.83 -17.02 -1.08
CA CYS A 123 -21.15 -16.46 -2.25
C CYS A 123 -20.60 -17.53 -3.20
N SER A 124 -21.19 -18.74 -3.20
CA SER A 124 -20.76 -19.89 -4.02
C SER A 124 -20.67 -19.61 -5.53
N ASN A 125 -21.33 -18.56 -6.01
CA ASN A 125 -21.31 -18.12 -7.42
C ASN A 125 -20.37 -16.92 -7.67
N LEU A 126 -19.68 -16.40 -6.66
CA LEU A 126 -18.76 -15.26 -6.75
C LEU A 126 -17.32 -15.75 -6.70
N ASN A 127 -16.57 -15.53 -7.77
CA ASN A 127 -15.14 -15.79 -7.79
C ASN A 127 -14.41 -14.63 -7.09
N SER A 128 -13.91 -14.86 -5.88
CA SER A 128 -13.20 -13.83 -5.11
C SER A 128 -11.87 -13.47 -5.77
N CYS A 129 -11.73 -12.22 -6.23
CA CYS A 129 -10.54 -11.77 -6.96
C CYS A 129 -9.34 -11.47 -6.06
N CYS A 130 -9.57 -11.10 -4.79
CA CYS A 130 -8.51 -10.79 -3.83
C CYS A 130 -9.01 -10.99 -2.39
N ALA A 131 -8.07 -11.17 -1.46
CA ALA A 131 -8.30 -11.05 -0.02
C ALA A 131 -7.18 -10.21 0.58
N VAL A 132 -7.56 -9.21 1.38
CA VAL A 132 -6.64 -8.19 1.87
C VAL A 132 -6.86 -7.96 3.36
N ALA A 133 -5.79 -8.08 4.15
CA ALA A 133 -5.79 -7.83 5.57
C ALA A 133 -5.42 -6.38 5.86
N TYR A 134 -6.07 -5.79 6.86
CA TYR A 134 -5.74 -4.46 7.36
C TYR A 134 -4.64 -4.60 8.40
N ILE A 135 -3.38 -4.39 7.99
CA ILE A 135 -2.23 -4.51 8.90
C ILE A 135 -1.95 -3.17 9.60
N GLY A 136 -1.25 -3.24 10.73
CA GLY A 136 -0.97 -2.08 11.59
C GLY A 136 0.23 -1.23 11.18
N ALA A 137 0.65 -0.33 12.07
CA ALA A 137 1.61 0.73 11.81
C ALA A 137 3.10 0.32 11.92
N TRP A 138 3.42 -0.88 12.42
CA TRP A 138 4.81 -1.25 12.74
C TRP A 138 5.76 -1.20 11.54
N GLY A 139 5.33 -1.63 10.35
CA GLY A 139 6.15 -1.53 9.14
C GLY A 139 6.45 -0.08 8.73
N ILE A 140 5.56 0.86 9.07
CA ILE A 140 5.71 2.28 8.80
C ILE A 140 6.67 2.93 9.79
N PHE A 141 6.71 2.45 11.04
CA PHE A 141 7.70 2.87 12.03
C PHE A 141 9.11 2.39 11.66
N GLU A 142 9.24 1.10 11.32
CA GLU A 142 10.53 0.45 11.07
C GLU A 142 11.23 1.01 9.82
N ALA A 143 10.49 1.31 8.76
CA ALA A 143 11.09 1.69 7.48
C ALA A 143 11.91 3.00 7.53
N PRO A 144 11.36 4.13 8.02
CA PRO A 144 12.14 5.35 8.20
C PRO A 144 13.21 5.22 9.31
N SER A 145 12.96 4.39 10.34
CA SER A 145 13.98 4.05 11.36
C SER A 145 15.20 3.37 10.75
N ALA A 146 15.00 2.58 9.69
CA ALA A 146 16.05 1.95 8.89
C ALA A 146 16.63 2.87 7.80
N GLY A 147 16.22 4.14 7.75
CA GLY A 147 16.75 5.15 6.81
C GLY A 147 15.95 5.34 5.52
N ALA A 148 14.74 4.79 5.41
CA ALA A 148 13.90 5.06 4.24
C ALA A 148 13.45 6.53 4.17
N ASP A 149 13.39 7.07 2.96
CA ASP A 149 12.85 8.40 2.64
C ASP A 149 11.38 8.32 2.20
N ALA A 150 11.00 7.21 1.58
CA ALA A 150 9.60 6.90 1.26
C ALA A 150 9.21 5.50 1.73
N VAL A 151 7.97 5.36 2.18
CA VAL A 151 7.36 4.10 2.62
C VAL A 151 6.09 3.85 1.82
N ILE A 152 6.10 2.76 1.05
CA ILE A 152 4.98 2.35 0.21
C ILE A 152 4.32 1.11 0.82
N CYS A 153 3.12 1.28 1.36
CA CYS A 153 2.32 0.21 1.92
C CYS A 153 1.32 -0.35 0.90
N GLY A 154 0.93 -1.61 1.10
CA GLY A 154 -0.36 -2.12 0.64
C GLY A 154 -1.48 -1.63 1.54
N ARG A 155 -2.47 -2.48 1.85
CA ARG A 155 -3.51 -2.13 2.83
C ARG A 155 -2.96 -2.16 4.25
N VAL A 156 -2.89 -0.98 4.85
CA VAL A 156 -2.82 -0.78 6.30
C VAL A 156 -4.17 -0.26 6.78
N THR A 157 -4.41 -0.26 8.09
CA THR A 157 -5.55 0.50 8.64
C THR A 157 -5.39 1.99 8.33
N ASP A 158 -6.46 2.71 8.05
CA ASP A 158 -6.41 4.13 7.65
C ASP A 158 -5.57 4.99 8.63
N ALA A 159 -5.75 4.77 9.94
CA ALA A 159 -4.99 5.48 10.98
C ALA A 159 -3.50 5.11 11.06
N SER A 160 -3.08 3.96 10.52
CA SER A 160 -1.71 3.46 10.66
C SER A 160 -0.70 4.30 9.91
N LEU A 161 -1.09 5.00 8.84
CA LEU A 161 -0.24 5.96 8.14
C LEU A 161 0.22 7.07 9.08
N ALA A 162 -0.73 7.69 9.78
CA ALA A 162 -0.44 8.75 10.75
C ALA A 162 0.23 8.20 12.02
N ILE A 163 -0.26 7.09 12.58
CA ILE A 163 0.28 6.48 13.81
C ILE A 163 1.74 6.05 13.59
N GLY A 164 2.04 5.38 12.48
CA GLY A 164 3.39 4.90 12.19
C GLY A 164 4.38 6.05 11.97
N ALA A 165 3.96 7.07 11.23
CA ALA A 165 4.75 8.29 11.05
C ALA A 165 5.02 9.01 12.39
N ALA A 166 3.98 9.20 13.20
CA ALA A 166 4.09 9.87 14.50
C ALA A 166 4.86 9.05 15.55
N ALA A 167 4.85 7.72 15.46
CA ALA A 167 5.64 6.86 16.35
C ALA A 167 7.13 6.88 16.00
N TRP A 168 7.47 7.15 14.73
CA TRP A 168 8.85 7.24 14.26
C TRP A 168 9.48 8.61 14.56
N TRP A 169 8.71 9.68 14.39
CA TRP A 169 9.15 11.08 14.52
C TRP A 169 9.45 11.47 15.97
#